data_AF-A0A1H9F0A4-F1
#
_entry.id   AF-A0A1H9F0A4-F1
#
_cell.length_a   1.000
_cell.length_b   1.000
_cell.length_c   1.000
_cell.angle_alpha   90.00
_cell.angle_beta   90.00
_cell.angle_gamma   90.00
#
_symmetry.space_group_name_H-M   'P 1'
#
loop_
_entity.id
_entity.type
_entity.pdbx_description
1 polymer ?
#
loop_
_entity_poly.entity_id
_entity_poly.type
_entity_poly.pdbx_seq_one_letter_code
_entity_poly.pdbx_strand_id
1 'polypeptide(L)'
;MGQQFEFDLVFGLPRKDLDQDAILDALFEAGCEDAVVGLGARGLVGLAFTRSGDSAEEVIAVATKTAQSALPEGTILIEVK
;
A
#
# COMPACT_ATOMS: atom_id res chain seq x y z
N MET A 1 13.96 12.13 17.09
CA MET A 1 14.52 11.23 16.06
C MET A 1 13.53 10.09 15.94
N GLY A 2 12.73 10.06 14.87
CA GLY A 2 11.72 9.02 14.68
C GLY A 2 12.39 7.68 14.39
N GLN A 3 11.75 6.57 14.78
CA GLN A 3 12.17 5.23 14.42
C GLN A 3 11.74 4.94 12.99
N GLN A 4 12.62 4.32 12.21
CA GLN A 4 12.27 3.83 10.87
C GLN A 4 11.55 2.49 11.02
N PHE A 5 10.40 2.38 10.37
CA PHE A 5 9.59 1.18 10.32
C PHE A 5 9.49 0.72 8.88
N GLU A 6 9.78 -0.55 8.68
CA GLU A 6 9.64 -1.26 7.42
C GLU A 6 8.55 -2.32 7.61
N PHE A 7 7.54 -2.28 6.74
CA PHE A 7 6.40 -3.20 6.79
C PHE A 7 5.81 -3.37 5.40
N ASP A 8 5.18 -4.52 5.18
CA ASP A 8 4.56 -4.86 3.90
C ASP A 8 3.05 -4.97 4.06
N LEU A 9 2.30 -4.32 3.17
CA LEU A 9 0.86 -4.46 3.07
C LEU A 9 0.50 -5.24 1.80
N VAL A 10 -0.20 -6.35 1.96
CA VAL A 10 -0.69 -7.15 0.84
C VAL A 10 -2.19 -6.92 0.68
N PHE A 11 -2.57 -6.37 -0.47
CA PHE A 11 -3.94 -6.13 -0.85
C PHE A 11 -4.38 -7.07 -1.97
N GLY A 12 -5.62 -7.55 -1.90
CA GLY A 12 -6.30 -8.32 -2.91
C GLY A 12 -7.22 -7.41 -3.70
N LEU A 13 -6.99 -7.33 -5.01
CA LEU A 13 -7.82 -6.57 -5.94
C LEU A 13 -8.93 -7.47 -6.48
N PRO A 14 -10.19 -6.98 -6.54
CA PRO A 14 -11.31 -7.75 -7.06
C PRO A 14 -11.36 -7.83 -8.59
N ARG A 15 -10.66 -6.93 -9.31
CA ARG A 15 -10.67 -6.84 -10.78
C ARG A 15 -9.36 -7.32 -11.40
N LYS A 16 -9.46 -8.16 -12.43
CA LYS A 16 -8.33 -8.65 -13.24
C LYS A 16 -7.80 -7.61 -14.24
N ASP A 17 -8.63 -6.64 -14.64
CA ASP A 17 -8.30 -5.59 -15.62
C ASP A 17 -8.06 -4.26 -14.90
N LEU A 18 -7.20 -4.25 -13.90
CA LEU A 18 -6.72 -3.00 -13.32
C LEU A 18 -5.43 -2.59 -14.01
N ASP A 19 -5.43 -1.38 -14.56
CA ASP A 19 -4.24 -0.77 -15.12
C ASP A 19 -3.21 -0.59 -14.01
N GLN A 20 -2.07 -1.26 -14.18
CA GLN A 20 -0.97 -1.23 -13.24
C GLN A 20 -0.46 0.20 -13.07
N ASP A 21 -0.26 0.90 -14.19
CA ASP A 21 0.14 2.31 -14.21
C ASP A 21 -0.87 3.20 -13.48
N ALA A 22 -2.18 2.97 -13.65
CA ALA A 22 -3.20 3.75 -12.95
C ALA A 22 -3.17 3.54 -11.42
N ILE A 23 -2.87 2.32 -10.96
CA ILE A 23 -2.69 2.03 -9.54
C ILE A 23 -1.41 2.71 -9.02
N LEU A 24 -0.32 2.64 -9.77
CA LEU A 24 0.94 3.28 -9.41
C LEU A 24 0.77 4.80 -9.28
N ASP A 25 0.14 5.44 -10.26
CA ASP A 25 -0.16 6.88 -10.22
C ASP A 25 -1.06 7.22 -9.02
N ALA A 26 -2.13 6.46 -8.77
CA ALA A 26 -3.02 6.71 -7.65
C ALA A 26 -2.32 6.58 -6.29
N LEU A 27 -1.44 5.59 -6.13
CA LEU A 27 -0.61 5.41 -4.93
C LEU A 27 0.39 6.56 -4.78
N PHE A 28 1.01 6.99 -5.88
CA PHE A 28 1.92 8.11 -5.88
C PHE A 28 1.22 9.41 -5.46
N GLU A 29 0.07 9.74 -6.06
CA GLU A 29 -0.73 10.92 -5.69
C GLU A 29 -1.26 10.87 -4.25
N ALA A 30 -1.55 9.68 -3.72
CA ALA A 30 -1.96 9.52 -2.33
C ALA A 30 -0.81 9.72 -1.33
N GLY A 31 0.44 9.80 -1.79
CA GLY A 31 1.63 9.94 -0.95
C GLY A 31 2.25 8.60 -0.54
N CYS A 32 1.97 7.51 -1.25
CA CYS A 32 2.68 6.23 -1.12
C CYS A 32 3.95 6.19 -2.01
N GLU A 33 4.61 7.32 -2.24
CA GLU A 33 5.86 7.38 -3.02
C GLU A 33 7.02 6.64 -2.35
N ASP A 34 7.03 6.60 -1.01
CA ASP A 34 8.02 5.88 -0.20
C ASP A 34 7.74 4.37 -0.12
N ALA A 35 6.82 3.86 -0.94
CA ALA A 35 6.41 2.47 -0.95
C ALA A 35 6.81 1.79 -2.26
N VAL A 36 7.41 0.61 -2.16
CA VAL A 36 7.65 -0.24 -3.33
C VAL A 36 6.37 -1.00 -3.66
N VAL A 37 5.85 -0.76 -4.86
CA VAL A 37 4.62 -1.40 -5.34
C VAL A 37 4.96 -2.64 -6.16
N GLY A 38 4.49 -3.80 -5.70
CA GLY A 38 4.62 -5.09 -6.38
C GLY A 38 3.25 -5.61 -6.84
N LEU A 39 3.04 -5.69 -8.15
CA LEU A 39 1.78 -6.17 -8.73
C LEU A 39 1.91 -7.65 -9.12
N GLY A 40 1.22 -8.52 -8.39
CA GLY A 40 1.16 -9.95 -8.66
C GLY A 40 0.10 -10.28 -9.73
N ALA A 41 0.44 -11.18 -10.66
CA ALA A 41 -0.41 -11.62 -11.77
C ALA A 41 -1.77 -12.25 -11.37
N ARG A 42 -2.02 -12.44 -10.07
CA ARG A 42 -3.28 -12.97 -9.51
C ARG A 42 -4.21 -11.88 -8.96
N GLY A 43 -3.95 -10.61 -9.25
CA GLY A 43 -4.70 -9.49 -8.66
C GLY A 43 -4.30 -9.23 -7.21
N LEU A 44 -3.02 -9.42 -6.90
CA LEU A 44 -2.46 -9.11 -5.59
C LEU A 44 -1.55 -7.91 -5.73
N VAL A 45 -1.57 -7.00 -4.76
CA VAL A 45 -0.67 -5.85 -4.67
C VAL A 45 0.07 -5.95 -3.36
N GLY A 46 1.39 -6.08 -3.42
CA GLY A 46 2.27 -5.87 -2.28
C GLY A 46 2.72 -4.42 -2.26
N LEU A 47 2.65 -3.77 -1.10
CA LEU A 47 3.17 -2.43 -0.87
C LEU A 47 4.18 -2.52 0.28
N ALA A 48 5.47 -2.43 -0.04
CA ALA A 48 6.53 -2.40 0.95
C ALA A 48 6.82 -0.95 1.34
N PHE A 49 6.42 -0.55 2.55
CA PHE A 49 6.60 0.80 3.06
C PHE A 49 7.86 0.92 3.88
N THR A 50 8.54 2.05 3.73
CA THR A 50 9.65 2.44 4.60
C THR A 50 9.40 3.84 5.13
N ARG A 51 8.87 3.96 6.36
CA ARG A 51 8.51 5.26 6.94
C ARG A 51 9.07 5.44 8.34
N SER A 52 9.52 6.65 8.64
CA SER A 52 9.95 7.03 9.98
C SER A 52 8.81 7.69 10.75
N GLY A 53 8.56 7.25 11.98
CA GLY A 53 7.53 7.84 12.85
C GLY A 53 7.83 7.62 14.33
N ASP A 54 6.89 8.07 15.16
CA ASP A 54 6.97 7.89 16.61
C ASP A 54 6.48 6.50 17.05
N SER A 55 5.48 5.93 16.35
CA SER A 55 4.89 4.62 16.67
C SER A 55 4.63 3.78 15.41
N ALA A 56 5.02 2.50 15.45
CA ALA A 56 4.76 1.55 14.35
C ALA A 56 3.27 1.47 13.99
N GLU A 57 2.39 1.36 15.00
CA GLU A 57 0.94 1.29 14.81
C GLU A 57 0.38 2.51 14.07
N GLU A 58 0.84 3.71 14.42
CA GLU A 58 0.36 4.94 13.82
C GLU A 58 0.83 5.06 12.36
N VAL A 59 2.08 4.72 12.09
CA VAL A 59 2.65 4.70 10.74
C VAL A 59 1.94 3.68 9.86
N ILE A 60 1.70 2.46 10.38
CA ILE A 60 0.99 1.39 9.66
C ILE A 60 -0.47 1.78 9.42
N ALA A 61 -1.16 2.35 10.41
CA ALA A 61 -2.56 2.76 10.28
C ALA A 61 -2.73 3.87 9.23
N VAL A 62 -1.84 4.87 9.24
CA VAL A 62 -1.83 5.95 8.25
C VAL A 62 -1.54 5.37 6.86
N ALA A 63 -0.47 4.57 6.71
CA ALA A 63 -0.11 3.99 5.42
C ALA A 63 -1.21 3.08 4.86
N THR A 64 -1.84 2.26 5.71
CA THR A 64 -2.96 1.40 5.31
C THR A 64 -4.14 2.22 4.82
N LYS A 65 -4.49 3.31 5.53
CA LYS A 65 -5.60 4.18 5.13
C LYS A 65 -5.31 4.93 3.83
N THR A 66 -4.07 5.40 3.66
CA THR A 66 -3.60 6.05 2.43
C THR A 66 -3.64 5.09 1.25
N ALA A 67 -3.04 3.90 1.39
CA ALA A 67 -3.06 2.87 0.37
C ALA A 67 -4.49 2.45 0.01
N GLN A 68 -5.35 2.24 1.01
CA GLN A 68 -6.74 1.86 0.79
C GLN A 68 -7.57 2.97 0.10
N SER A 69 -7.21 4.24 0.28
CA SER A 69 -7.85 5.36 -0.44
C SER A 69 -7.35 5.50 -1.87
N ALA A 70 -6.11 5.11 -2.15
CA ALA A 70 -5.55 5.08 -3.49
C ALA A 70 -6.06 3.88 -4.30
N LEU A 71 -6.32 2.77 -3.63
CA LEU A 71 -6.76 1.53 -4.25
C LEU A 71 -8.26 1.57 -4.59
N PRO A 72 -8.68 0.88 -5.66
CA PRO A 72 -10.07 0.90 -6.12
C PRO A 72 -11.03 0.22 -5.14
N GLU A 73 -12.31 0.57 -5.22
CA GLU A 73 -13.36 -0.01 -4.38
C GLU A 73 -13.43 -1.55 -4.51
N GLY A 74 -13.59 -2.22 -3.37
CA GLY A 74 -13.58 -3.68 -3.26
C GLY A 74 -12.20 -4.29 -3.06
N THR A 75 -11.15 -3.46 -2.94
CA THR A 75 -9.84 -3.92 -2.47
C THR A 75 -9.93 -4.39 -1.02
N ILE A 76 -9.31 -5.53 -0.74
CA ILE A 76 -9.30 -6.16 0.59
C ILE A 76 -7.88 -6.30 1.08
N LEU A 77 -7.61 -5.90 2.33
CA LEU A 77 -6.34 -6.17 2.97
C LEU A 77 -6.27 -7.67 3.29
N ILE A 78 -5.27 -8.35 2.73
CA ILE A 78 -5.06 -9.79 2.89
C ILE A 78 -4.07 -10.06 4.02
N GLU A 79 -2.97 -9.32 4.04
CA GLU A 79 -1.89 -9.54 5.00
C GLU A 79 -1.14 -8.25 5.30
N VAL A 80 -0.64 -8.14 6.53
CA VAL A 80 0.33 -7.13 6.97
C VAL A 80 1.53 -7.90 7.52
N LYS A 81 2.73 -7.63 7.01
CA LYS A 81 3.99 -8.20 7.52
C LYS A 81 4.88 -7.15 8.15
#